data_AF-A0A9X2UMD8-F1
#
_entry.id   AF-A0A9X2UMD8-F1
#
_cell.length_a   1.000
_cell.length_b   1.000
_cell.length_c   1.000
_cell.angle_alpha   90.00
_cell.angle_beta   90.00
_cell.angle_gamma   90.00
#
_symmetry.space_group_name_H-M   'P 1'
#
loop_
_entity.id
_entity.type
_entity.pdbx_description
1 polymer ?
#
loop_
_entity_poly.entity_id
_entity_poly.type
_entity_poly.pdbx_seq_one_letter_code
_entity_poly.pdbx_strand_id
1 'polypeptide(L)'
;MRPLFGLVLITFRELWARKIVLGLFIVSSLVLLAVTFALNLDVVEGSLAGIRLFGQEAAPEDMSGEDAPPLTLSRVVVAVESVVAGVAYWIGILLALFASASLFPDLQSDGRVELLLSKPIGRLNVLLGHMLGVWSAIGILAVYLLGGVWVIMSLKTGVWNPRFLFSLLLVVGMFAVMYAAVMLMGIWTESTALGLIVSYGLIFVSMVLAAADQIGPTLGPVGRPVFWGLYHGLPNFTEVTQIVSTLAKGESVSSWYPFVSSLLFGGAAYAVTGYWFVRRDF
;
A
#
# COMPACT_ATOMS: atom_id res chain seq x y z
N MET A 1 13.56 28.93 -2.64
CA MET A 1 12.98 27.56 -2.57
C MET A 1 11.48 27.70 -2.34
N ARG A 2 10.63 26.99 -3.09
CA ARG A 2 9.17 27.05 -2.89
C ARG A 2 8.84 26.52 -1.48
N PRO A 3 8.00 27.21 -0.69
CA PRO A 3 7.75 26.89 0.73
C PRO A 3 7.26 25.44 0.93
N LEU A 4 6.46 24.92 -0.03
CA LEU A 4 5.98 23.54 -0.04
C LEU A 4 7.10 22.49 -0.05
N PHE A 5 8.15 22.70 -0.85
CA PHE A 5 9.25 21.73 -0.96
C PHE A 5 10.07 21.67 0.35
N GLY A 6 10.23 22.81 1.02
CA GLY A 6 10.86 22.86 2.33
C GLY A 6 10.09 22.06 3.39
N LEU A 7 8.76 22.13 3.36
CA LEU A 7 7.89 21.37 4.28
C LEU A 7 7.96 19.86 4.02
N VAL A 8 7.91 19.44 2.76
CA VAL A 8 8.11 18.04 2.37
C VAL A 8 9.43 17.50 2.92
N LEU A 9 10.52 18.26 2.75
CA LEU A 9 11.84 17.90 3.28
C LEU A 9 11.87 17.83 4.81
N ILE A 10 11.14 18.70 5.51
CA ILE A 10 11.05 18.65 6.97
C ILE A 10 10.37 17.35 7.42
N THR A 11 9.22 17.00 6.83
CA THR A 11 8.52 15.76 7.16
C THR A 11 9.36 14.52 6.81
N PHE A 12 10.08 14.56 5.69
CA PHE A 12 11.02 13.48 5.33
C PHE A 12 12.15 13.34 6.35
N ARG A 13 12.73 14.45 6.80
CA ARG A 13 13.76 14.46 7.86
C ARG A 13 13.21 13.96 9.19
N GLU A 14 11.98 14.29 9.54
CA GLU A 14 11.32 13.77 10.74
C GLU A 14 11.13 12.25 10.68
N LEU A 15 10.63 11.74 9.57
CA LEU A 15 10.49 10.31 9.30
C LEU A 15 11.84 9.58 9.42
N TRP A 16 12.91 10.20 8.93
CA TRP A 16 14.26 9.69 9.07
C TRP A 16 14.76 9.72 10.52
N ALA A 17 14.56 10.83 11.22
CA ALA A 17 14.96 11.02 12.62
C ALA A 17 14.26 10.02 13.55
N ARG A 18 13.00 9.69 13.27
CA ARG A 18 12.22 8.65 13.98
C ARG A 18 12.60 7.23 13.60
N LYS A 19 13.58 7.04 12.70
CA LYS A 19 14.03 5.74 12.17
C LYS A 19 12.94 4.94 11.46
N ILE A 20 11.82 5.57 11.08
CA ILE A 20 10.71 4.91 10.39
C ILE A 20 11.17 4.44 9.01
N VAL A 21 11.83 5.33 8.26
CA VAL A 21 12.37 5.01 6.94
C VAL A 21 13.38 3.87 7.03
N LEU A 22 14.26 3.91 8.04
CA LEU A 22 15.27 2.87 8.26
C LEU A 22 14.64 1.52 8.60
N GLY A 23 13.63 1.49 9.48
CA GLY A 23 12.91 0.26 9.83
C GLY A 23 12.23 -0.38 8.63
N LEU A 24 11.45 0.38 7.87
CA LEU A 24 10.76 -0.11 6.67
C LEU A 24 11.76 -0.50 5.55
N PHE A 25 12.88 0.23 5.43
CA PHE A 25 13.95 -0.10 4.50
C PHE A 25 14.63 -1.44 4.86
N ILE A 26 14.88 -1.70 6.15
CA ILE A 26 15.43 -2.98 6.62
C ILE A 26 14.46 -4.12 6.28
N VAL A 27 13.17 -3.97 6.61
CA VAL A 27 12.15 -4.97 6.29
C VAL A 27 12.10 -5.23 4.78
N SER A 28 12.08 -4.17 3.98
CA SER A 28 12.08 -4.29 2.52
C SER A 28 13.36 -4.97 1.99
N SER A 29 14.51 -4.65 2.56
CA SER A 29 15.80 -5.27 2.20
C SER A 29 15.84 -6.75 2.56
N LEU A 30 15.27 -7.14 3.70
CA LEU A 30 15.14 -8.56 4.07
C LEU A 30 14.26 -9.32 3.08
N VAL A 31 13.16 -8.71 2.62
CA VAL A 31 12.33 -9.31 1.56
C VAL A 31 13.11 -9.44 0.25
N LEU A 32 13.84 -8.40 -0.17
CA LEU A 32 14.67 -8.46 -1.39
C LEU A 32 15.77 -9.50 -1.30
N LEU A 33 16.44 -9.63 -0.14
CA LEU A 33 17.42 -10.68 0.09
C LEU A 33 16.77 -12.06 0.08
N ALA A 34 15.60 -12.23 0.70
CA ALA A 34 14.86 -13.49 0.65
C ALA A 34 14.51 -13.86 -0.79
N VAL A 35 13.99 -12.93 -1.60
CA VAL A 35 13.73 -13.16 -3.03
C VAL A 35 15.02 -13.49 -3.78
N THR A 36 16.12 -12.80 -3.47
CA THR A 36 17.42 -13.06 -4.12
C THR A 36 17.96 -14.44 -3.79
N PHE A 37 17.95 -14.87 -2.52
CA PHE A 37 18.57 -16.13 -2.10
C PHE A 37 17.64 -17.34 -2.22
N ALA A 38 16.34 -17.19 -1.99
CA ALA A 38 15.37 -18.28 -2.11
C ALA A 38 15.21 -18.73 -3.57
N LEU A 39 15.53 -17.88 -4.54
CA LEU A 39 15.46 -18.17 -5.97
C LEU A 39 16.87 -18.30 -6.56
N ASN A 40 17.61 -19.32 -6.13
CA ASN A 40 18.71 -19.85 -6.95
C ASN A 40 18.09 -20.75 -8.03
N LEU A 41 17.60 -20.11 -9.08
CA LEU A 41 17.22 -20.80 -10.31
C LEU A 41 18.52 -21.11 -11.04
N ASP A 42 18.98 -22.37 -11.01
CA ASP A 42 20.01 -22.83 -11.94
C ASP A 42 19.37 -22.83 -13.34
N VAL A 43 19.48 -21.69 -14.03
CA VAL A 43 19.04 -21.53 -15.40
C VAL A 43 20.12 -22.13 -16.30
N VAL A 44 20.00 -23.43 -16.59
CA VAL A 44 20.70 -24.04 -17.71
C VAL A 44 19.70 -24.13 -18.88
N GLU A 45 19.92 -23.31 -19.90
CA GLU A 45 19.29 -23.42 -21.23
C GLU A 45 17.75 -23.40 -21.26
N GLY A 46 17.11 -22.43 -20.60
CA GLY A 46 15.71 -22.08 -20.87
C GLY A 46 14.65 -23.11 -20.42
N SER A 47 15.06 -24.19 -19.74
CA SER A 47 14.21 -25.12 -19.02
C SER A 47 14.57 -25.08 -17.55
N LEU A 48 13.55 -25.04 -16.67
CA LEU A 48 13.73 -25.16 -15.23
C LEU A 48 14.16 -26.60 -14.92
N ALA A 49 15.46 -26.85 -14.91
CA ALA A 49 16.02 -28.05 -14.31
C ALA A 49 15.83 -27.97 -12.79
N GLY A 50 14.67 -28.41 -12.31
CA GLY A 50 14.37 -28.65 -10.89
C GLY A 50 14.27 -27.37 -10.05
N ILE A 51 13.07 -27.09 -9.53
CA ILE A 51 12.95 -26.15 -8.41
C ILE A 51 13.62 -26.81 -7.19
N ARG A 52 14.87 -26.45 -6.90
CA ARG A 52 15.56 -26.83 -5.66
C ARG A 52 15.12 -25.89 -4.54
N LEU A 53 13.90 -26.09 -4.03
CA LEU A 53 13.48 -25.43 -2.80
C LEU A 53 14.13 -26.18 -1.63
N PHE A 54 15.04 -25.52 -0.89
CA PHE A 54 15.74 -26.09 0.27
C PHE A 54 16.70 -27.26 -0.01
N GLY A 55 17.38 -27.26 -1.16
CA GLY A 55 18.41 -28.27 -1.46
C GLY A 55 17.88 -29.70 -1.64
N GLN A 56 16.55 -29.86 -1.64
CA GLN A 56 15.88 -31.11 -1.93
C GLN A 56 15.19 -30.97 -3.27
N GLU A 57 15.41 -31.95 -4.14
CA GLU A 57 14.79 -32.00 -5.46
C GLU A 57 13.29 -32.21 -5.27
N ALA A 58 12.51 -31.13 -5.42
CA ALA A 58 11.07 -31.23 -5.50
C ALA A 58 10.71 -31.75 -6.91
N ALA A 59 11.02 -33.01 -7.17
CA ALA A 59 10.32 -33.77 -8.19
C ALA A 59 8.99 -34.22 -7.55
N PRO A 60 7.82 -33.76 -8.02
CA PRO A 60 6.59 -34.45 -7.71
C PRO A 60 6.59 -35.72 -8.58
N GLU A 61 7.04 -36.86 -8.01
CA GLU A 61 6.88 -38.18 -8.63
C GLU A 61 5.40 -38.55 -8.86
N ASP A 62 4.45 -37.80 -8.28
CA ASP A 62 3.01 -38.09 -8.30
C ASP A 62 2.18 -37.26 -9.30
N MET A 63 2.79 -36.50 -10.22
CA MET A 63 2.05 -35.83 -11.31
C MET A 63 2.39 -36.38 -12.70
N SER A 64 2.40 -37.71 -12.83
CA SER A 64 2.39 -38.44 -14.10
C SER A 64 1.01 -38.42 -14.79
N GLY A 65 0.38 -37.24 -14.83
CA GLY A 65 -0.80 -36.98 -15.65
C GLY A 65 -0.40 -36.13 -16.85
N GLU A 66 -0.69 -36.61 -18.06
CA GLU A 66 -0.42 -35.99 -19.37
C GLU A 66 -0.97 -34.56 -19.57
N ASP A 67 -1.66 -33.99 -18.57
CA ASP A 67 -2.32 -32.68 -18.61
C ASP A 67 -1.77 -31.66 -17.59
N ALA A 68 -0.64 -31.90 -16.93
CA ALA A 68 0.01 -30.89 -16.10
C ALA A 68 0.80 -29.90 -16.99
N PRO A 69 0.35 -28.65 -17.17
CA PRO A 69 1.10 -27.70 -17.99
C PRO A 69 2.48 -27.48 -17.37
N PRO A 70 3.57 -27.50 -18.16
CA PRO A 70 4.90 -27.29 -17.61
C PRO A 70 4.93 -25.97 -16.84
N LEU A 71 5.52 -25.99 -15.64
CA LEU A 71 5.80 -24.78 -14.88
C LEU A 71 6.76 -23.92 -15.71
N THR A 72 6.20 -23.00 -16.48
CA THR A 72 6.98 -22.07 -17.28
C THR A 72 7.66 -21.09 -16.34
N LEU A 73 8.93 -20.76 -16.61
CA LEU A 73 9.72 -19.77 -15.87
C LEU A 73 8.94 -18.47 -15.62
N SER A 74 8.14 -18.04 -16.60
CA SER A 74 7.23 -16.90 -16.51
C SER A 74 6.17 -17.01 -15.41
N ARG A 75 5.61 -18.20 -15.16
CA ARG A 75 4.61 -18.41 -14.10
C ARG A 75 5.22 -18.32 -12.72
N VAL A 76 6.46 -18.79 -12.55
CA VAL A 76 7.19 -18.66 -11.28
C VAL A 76 7.48 -17.19 -10.98
N VAL A 77 7.93 -16.42 -11.99
CA VAL A 77 8.17 -14.97 -11.86
C VAL A 77 6.91 -14.26 -11.41
N VAL A 78 5.83 -14.45 -12.16
CA VAL A 78 4.53 -13.86 -11.89
C VAL A 78 4.00 -14.26 -10.50
N ALA A 79 4.16 -15.52 -10.09
CA ALA A 79 3.72 -15.99 -8.78
C ALA A 79 4.47 -15.25 -7.65
N VAL A 80 5.80 -15.17 -7.73
CA VAL A 80 6.62 -14.44 -6.74
C VAL A 80 6.26 -12.96 -6.72
N GLU A 81 6.18 -12.32 -7.89
CA GLU A 81 5.76 -10.91 -8.02
C GLU A 81 4.39 -10.69 -7.37
N SER A 82 3.42 -11.57 -7.63
CA SER A 82 2.07 -11.44 -7.05
C SER A 82 2.03 -11.61 -5.53
N VAL A 83 2.84 -12.53 -4.98
CA VAL A 83 2.96 -12.72 -3.54
C VAL A 83 3.59 -11.50 -2.90
N VAL A 84 4.69 -10.98 -3.45
CA VAL A 84 5.35 -9.80 -2.87
C VAL A 84 4.47 -8.56 -2.99
N ALA A 85 3.79 -8.34 -4.12
CA ALA A 85 2.83 -7.23 -4.25
C ALA A 85 1.67 -7.36 -3.25
N GLY A 86 1.10 -8.55 -3.07
CA GLY A 86 0.04 -8.79 -2.09
C GLY A 86 0.49 -8.55 -0.65
N VAL A 87 1.69 -9.02 -0.29
CA VAL A 87 2.30 -8.79 1.02
C VAL A 87 2.63 -7.30 1.24
N ALA A 88 3.19 -6.62 0.24
CA ALA A 88 3.46 -5.20 0.29
C ALA A 88 2.16 -4.38 0.45
N TYR A 89 1.08 -4.81 -0.20
CA TYR A 89 -0.23 -4.21 -0.07
C TYR A 89 -0.82 -4.41 1.32
N TRP A 90 -0.89 -5.63 1.84
CA TRP A 90 -1.49 -5.88 3.16
C TRP A 90 -0.59 -5.45 4.31
N ILE A 91 0.59 -6.08 4.40
CA ILE A 91 1.50 -5.89 5.54
C ILE A 91 2.25 -4.56 5.38
N GLY A 92 2.70 -4.23 4.18
CA GLY A 92 3.44 -2.99 3.93
C GLY A 92 2.60 -1.75 4.24
N ILE A 93 1.34 -1.70 3.81
CA ILE A 93 0.44 -0.57 4.14
C ILE A 93 0.15 -0.51 5.64
N LEU A 94 -0.14 -1.63 6.30
CA LEU A 94 -0.37 -1.66 7.76
C LEU A 94 0.86 -1.14 8.53
N LEU A 95 2.05 -1.65 8.22
CA LEU A 95 3.29 -1.19 8.86
C LEU A 95 3.57 0.29 8.58
N ALA A 96 3.34 0.75 7.34
CA ALA A 96 3.51 2.14 6.97
C ALA A 96 2.52 3.05 7.70
N LEU A 97 1.25 2.65 7.85
CA LEU A 97 0.24 3.38 8.63
C LEU A 97 0.64 3.44 10.10
N PHE A 98 0.98 2.30 10.70
CA PHE A 98 1.47 2.24 12.08
C PHE A 98 2.61 3.21 12.32
N ALA A 99 3.62 3.16 11.45
CA ALA A 99 4.81 3.97 11.59
C ALA A 99 4.55 5.47 11.37
N SER A 100 3.60 5.83 10.51
CA SER A 100 3.30 7.22 10.15
C SER A 100 2.16 7.86 10.95
N ALA A 101 1.41 7.09 11.74
CA ALA A 101 0.19 7.57 12.37
C ALA A 101 0.40 8.69 13.40
N SER A 102 1.50 8.66 14.15
CA SER A 102 1.81 9.71 15.13
C SER A 102 2.28 11.01 14.49
N LEU A 103 2.73 10.99 13.24
CA LEU A 103 3.32 12.17 12.59
C LEU A 103 2.35 13.33 12.49
N PHE A 104 1.06 13.06 12.31
CA PHE A 104 0.06 14.11 12.16
C PHE A 104 -0.47 14.67 13.48
N PRO A 105 -0.83 13.86 14.48
CA PRO A 105 -1.08 14.35 15.85
C PRO A 105 0.13 15.11 16.42
N ASP A 106 1.35 14.61 16.24
CA ASP A 106 2.57 15.28 16.70
C ASP A 106 2.90 16.56 15.91
N LEU A 107 2.34 16.72 14.71
CA LEU A 107 2.42 18.00 13.99
C LEU A 107 1.50 19.03 14.62
N GLN A 108 0.39 18.60 15.23
CA GLN A 108 -0.63 19.45 15.86
C GLN A 108 -0.35 19.81 17.32
N SER A 109 0.65 19.19 17.94
CA SER A 109 0.99 19.44 19.35
C SER A 109 1.40 20.89 19.62
N ASP A 110 1.00 21.40 20.79
CA ASP A 110 1.33 22.73 21.31
C ASP A 110 2.80 23.09 21.12
N GLY A 111 3.06 24.36 20.77
CA GLY A 111 4.39 24.88 20.48
C GLY A 111 4.97 24.47 19.11
N ARG A 112 4.71 23.26 18.58
CA ARG A 112 5.25 22.86 17.27
C ARG A 112 4.50 23.53 16.12
N VAL A 113 3.17 23.54 16.19
CA VAL A 113 2.33 24.24 15.19
C VAL A 113 2.62 25.73 15.22
N GLU A 114 2.66 26.33 16.41
CA GLU A 114 2.91 27.75 16.61
C GLU A 114 4.25 28.19 16.02
N LEU A 115 5.31 27.41 16.23
CA LEU A 115 6.62 27.67 15.63
C LEU A 115 6.58 27.61 14.09
N LEU A 116 5.81 26.69 13.51
CA LEU A 116 5.65 26.60 12.06
C LEU A 116 4.83 27.77 11.50
N LEU A 117 3.75 28.16 12.20
CA LEU A 117 2.86 29.25 11.81
C LEU A 117 3.43 30.64 12.12
N SER A 118 4.45 30.76 12.97
CA SER A 118 5.21 32.00 13.16
C SER A 118 5.95 32.44 11.88
N LYS A 119 6.18 31.50 10.96
CA LYS A 119 6.72 31.78 9.63
C LYS A 119 5.56 32.13 8.68
N PRO A 120 5.76 33.00 7.67
CA PRO A 120 4.73 33.40 6.73
C PRO A 120 4.37 32.26 5.74
N ILE A 121 3.81 31.16 6.27
CA ILE A 121 3.46 29.94 5.57
C ILE A 121 1.97 29.69 5.82
N GLY A 122 1.18 29.52 4.75
CA GLY A 122 -0.23 29.20 4.88
C GLY A 122 -0.47 27.82 5.52
N ARG A 123 -1.49 27.71 6.38
CA ARG A 123 -1.89 26.46 7.07
C ARG A 123 -2.10 25.29 6.11
N LEU A 124 -2.75 25.55 4.98
CA LEU A 124 -2.98 24.51 3.96
C LEU A 124 -1.66 24.03 3.32
N ASN A 125 -0.66 24.92 3.17
CA ASN A 125 0.65 24.52 2.65
C ASN A 125 1.38 23.63 3.65
N VAL A 126 1.26 23.88 4.96
CA VAL A 126 1.81 23.01 6.02
C VAL A 126 1.22 21.61 5.91
N LEU A 127 -0.11 21.52 5.80
CA LEU A 127 -0.82 20.24 5.68
C LEU A 127 -0.42 19.48 4.40
N LEU A 128 -0.44 20.15 3.25
CA LEU A 128 -0.08 19.55 1.96
C LEU A 128 1.39 19.14 1.92
N GLY A 129 2.29 19.96 2.48
CA GLY A 129 3.71 19.64 2.60
C GLY A 129 3.94 18.39 3.45
N HIS A 130 3.21 18.27 4.56
CA HIS A 130 3.23 17.08 5.42
C HIS A 130 2.74 15.83 4.69
N MET A 131 1.54 15.91 4.11
CA MET A 131 0.90 14.82 3.37
C MET A 131 1.80 14.32 2.22
N LEU A 132 2.30 15.23 1.38
CA LEU A 132 3.23 14.89 0.30
C LEU A 132 4.56 14.35 0.82
N GLY A 133 5.05 14.83 1.97
CA GLY A 133 6.22 14.31 2.65
C GLY A 133 6.07 12.84 3.03
N VAL A 134 4.97 12.50 3.70
CA VAL A 134 4.67 11.11 4.08
C VAL A 134 4.47 10.22 2.86
N TRP A 135 3.68 10.67 1.88
CA TRP A 135 3.43 9.92 0.64
C TRP A 135 4.71 9.68 -0.16
N SER A 136 5.58 10.68 -0.28
CA SER A 136 6.84 10.53 -1.01
C SER A 136 7.79 9.57 -0.31
N ALA A 137 7.89 9.61 1.02
CA ALA A 137 8.74 8.69 1.77
C ALA A 137 8.29 7.22 1.61
N ILE A 138 6.99 6.97 1.76
CA ILE A 138 6.43 5.63 1.55
C ILE A 138 6.49 5.23 0.07
N GLY A 139 6.29 6.16 -0.85
CA GLY A 139 6.44 5.94 -2.29
C GLY A 139 7.86 5.52 -2.67
N ILE A 140 8.89 6.16 -2.12
CA ILE A 140 10.29 5.78 -2.34
C ILE A 140 10.58 4.37 -1.80
N LEU A 141 10.06 4.04 -0.61
CA LEU A 141 10.20 2.69 -0.05
C LEU A 141 9.47 1.63 -0.86
N ALA A 142 8.28 1.95 -1.37
CA ALA A 142 7.52 1.05 -2.23
C ALA A 142 8.21 0.86 -3.59
N VAL A 143 8.80 1.92 -4.17
CA VAL A 143 9.65 1.83 -5.37
C VAL A 143 10.87 0.95 -5.10
N TYR A 144 11.51 1.10 -3.94
CA TYR A 144 12.65 0.27 -3.56
C TYR A 144 12.27 -1.21 -3.45
N LEU A 145 11.17 -1.53 -2.78
CA LEU A 145 10.71 -2.91 -2.61
C LEU A 145 10.21 -3.52 -3.94
N LEU A 146 9.19 -2.93 -4.56
CA LEU A 146 8.56 -3.50 -5.75
C LEU A 146 9.45 -3.34 -6.98
N GLY A 147 10.07 -2.17 -7.17
CA GLY A 147 11.06 -1.98 -8.22
C GLY A 147 12.27 -2.90 -8.04
N GLY A 148 12.73 -3.12 -6.80
CA GLY A 148 13.80 -4.07 -6.50
C GLY A 148 13.43 -5.51 -6.90
N VAL A 149 12.24 -5.98 -6.52
CA VAL A 149 11.75 -7.31 -6.93
C VAL A 149 11.69 -7.44 -8.44
N TRP A 150 11.10 -6.44 -9.12
CA TRP A 150 10.99 -6.43 -10.57
C TRP A 150 12.36 -6.53 -11.25
N VAL A 151 13.34 -5.75 -10.80
CA VAL A 151 14.71 -5.79 -11.34
C VAL A 151 15.37 -7.14 -11.08
N ILE A 152 15.33 -7.64 -9.85
CA ILE A 152 15.96 -8.92 -9.47
C ILE A 152 15.37 -10.06 -10.30
N MET A 153 14.03 -10.13 -10.40
CA MET A 153 13.35 -11.19 -11.15
C MET A 153 13.63 -11.07 -12.65
N SER A 154 13.53 -9.86 -13.21
CA SER A 154 13.78 -9.63 -14.64
C SER A 154 15.21 -9.98 -15.04
N LEU A 155 16.21 -9.64 -14.21
CA LEU A 155 17.61 -9.97 -14.48
C LEU A 155 17.91 -11.47 -14.31
N LYS A 156 17.33 -12.13 -13.30
CA LYS A 156 17.56 -13.57 -13.06
C LYS A 156 16.88 -14.47 -14.07
N THR A 157 15.71 -14.09 -14.56
CA THR A 157 14.86 -14.95 -15.39
C THR A 157 14.83 -14.51 -16.85
N GLY A 158 15.25 -13.29 -17.16
CA GLY A 158 15.12 -12.70 -18.50
C GLY A 158 13.67 -12.33 -18.87
N VAL A 159 12.70 -12.54 -17.98
CA VAL A 159 11.28 -12.21 -18.21
C VAL A 159 10.99 -10.82 -17.67
N TRP A 160 10.60 -9.91 -18.56
CA TRP A 160 10.28 -8.53 -18.21
C TRP A 160 8.76 -8.34 -18.12
N ASN A 161 8.24 -8.15 -16.91
CA ASN A 161 6.81 -7.90 -16.67
C ASN A 161 6.56 -6.44 -16.24
N PRO A 162 6.39 -5.49 -17.18
CA PRO A 162 6.16 -4.09 -16.81
C PRO A 162 4.80 -3.86 -16.12
N ARG A 163 3.83 -4.78 -16.27
CA ARG A 163 2.50 -4.66 -15.65
C ARG A 163 2.59 -4.69 -14.13
N PHE A 164 3.55 -5.45 -13.59
CA PHE A 164 3.82 -5.51 -12.16
C PHE A 164 4.14 -4.12 -11.57
N LEU A 165 4.82 -3.23 -12.30
CA LEU A 165 5.13 -1.88 -11.81
C LEU A 165 3.88 -1.02 -11.59
N PHE A 166 2.74 -1.32 -12.22
CA PHE A 166 1.48 -0.63 -11.90
C PHE A 166 0.93 -0.98 -10.51
N SER A 167 1.31 -2.13 -9.94
CA SER A 167 0.97 -2.47 -8.55
C SER A 167 1.54 -1.45 -7.55
N LEU A 168 2.68 -0.83 -7.87
CA LEU A 168 3.27 0.25 -7.07
C LEU A 168 2.29 1.41 -6.89
N LEU A 169 1.63 1.84 -7.97
CA LEU A 169 0.70 2.97 -7.94
C LEU A 169 -0.52 2.63 -7.06
N LEU A 170 -0.99 1.37 -7.12
CA LEU A 170 -2.08 0.90 -6.27
C LEU A 170 -1.69 0.84 -4.79
N VAL A 171 -0.50 0.33 -4.47
CA VAL A 171 0.00 0.25 -3.09
C VAL A 171 0.16 1.64 -2.49
N VAL A 172 0.82 2.55 -3.21
CA VAL A 172 1.01 3.94 -2.74
C VAL A 172 -0.32 4.69 -2.69
N GLY A 173 -1.19 4.51 -3.69
CA GLY A 173 -2.51 5.13 -3.74
C GLY A 173 -3.41 4.67 -2.59
N MET A 174 -3.44 3.38 -2.29
CA MET A 174 -4.24 2.87 -1.17
C MET A 174 -3.61 3.21 0.18
N PHE A 175 -2.28 3.26 0.30
CA PHE A 175 -1.65 3.83 1.49
C PHE A 175 -2.11 5.28 1.71
N ALA A 176 -2.11 6.10 0.68
CA ALA A 176 -2.59 7.48 0.73
C ALA A 176 -4.07 7.57 1.16
N VAL A 177 -4.94 6.73 0.61
CA VAL A 177 -6.35 6.67 1.00
C VAL A 177 -6.50 6.32 2.49
N MET A 178 -5.80 5.29 2.95
CA MET A 178 -5.91 4.86 4.34
C MET A 178 -5.28 5.87 5.31
N TYR A 179 -4.19 6.55 4.89
CA TYR A 179 -3.59 7.62 5.66
C TYR A 179 -4.51 8.85 5.77
N ALA A 180 -5.42 9.06 4.81
CA ALA A 180 -6.46 10.08 4.90
C ALA A 180 -7.38 9.86 6.10
N ALA A 181 -7.77 8.61 6.37
CA ALA A 181 -8.58 8.25 7.53
C ALA A 181 -7.83 8.50 8.85
N VAL A 182 -6.53 8.15 8.89
CA VAL A 182 -5.66 8.47 10.04
C VAL A 182 -5.62 9.98 10.29
N MET A 183 -5.40 10.78 9.24
CA MET A 183 -5.33 12.23 9.37
C MET A 183 -6.67 12.85 9.77
N LEU A 184 -7.79 12.38 9.22
CA LEU A 184 -9.13 12.85 9.57
C LEU A 184 -9.43 12.61 11.06
N MET A 185 -9.08 11.43 11.57
CA MET A 185 -9.23 11.14 12.99
C MET A 185 -8.21 11.90 13.84
N GLY A 186 -7.00 12.11 13.35
CA GLY A 186 -5.95 12.87 14.02
C GLY A 186 -6.31 14.36 14.19
N ILE A 187 -7.01 14.98 13.23
CA ILE A 187 -7.50 16.36 13.40
C ILE A 187 -8.71 16.39 14.35
N TRP A 188 -9.58 15.39 14.30
CA TRP A 188 -10.79 15.41 15.11
C TRP A 188 -10.53 15.09 16.58
N THR A 189 -9.63 14.15 16.85
CA THR A 189 -9.44 13.57 18.19
C THR A 189 -8.05 13.78 18.79
N GLU A 190 -7.08 14.30 18.01
CA GLU A 190 -5.67 14.43 18.41
C GLU A 190 -5.03 13.12 18.89
N SER A 191 -5.67 11.97 18.63
CA SER A 191 -5.24 10.66 19.11
C SER A 191 -4.70 9.79 17.99
N THR A 192 -3.41 9.45 18.08
CA THR A 192 -2.76 8.48 17.19
C THR A 192 -3.46 7.12 17.25
N ALA A 193 -3.86 6.68 18.44
CA ALA A 193 -4.47 5.37 18.65
C ALA A 193 -5.83 5.28 17.94
N LEU A 194 -6.68 6.30 18.08
CA LEU A 194 -7.98 6.31 17.40
C LEU A 194 -7.84 6.38 15.88
N GLY A 195 -6.86 7.14 15.36
CA GLY A 195 -6.58 7.18 13.92
C GLY A 195 -6.21 5.81 13.34
N LEU A 196 -5.41 5.03 14.07
CA LEU A 196 -5.08 3.67 13.69
C LEU A 196 -6.25 2.71 13.82
N ILE A 197 -7.00 2.76 14.93
CA ILE A 197 -8.16 1.90 15.17
C ILE A 197 -9.19 2.07 14.05
N VAL A 198 -9.50 3.31 13.67
CA VAL A 198 -10.46 3.58 12.58
C VAL A 198 -9.90 3.10 11.24
N SER A 199 -8.64 3.40 10.92
CA SER A 199 -8.06 3.01 9.64
C SER A 199 -7.96 1.49 9.49
N TYR A 200 -7.57 0.76 10.53
CA TYR A 200 -7.58 -0.69 10.52
C TYR A 200 -9.00 -1.26 10.55
N GLY A 201 -9.91 -0.62 11.29
CA GLY A 201 -11.33 -0.95 11.26
C GLY A 201 -11.92 -0.85 9.85
N LEU A 202 -11.56 0.17 9.08
CA LEU A 202 -11.98 0.31 7.68
C LEU A 202 -11.44 -0.83 6.79
N ILE A 203 -10.23 -1.33 7.05
CA ILE A 203 -9.70 -2.51 6.36
C ILE A 203 -10.58 -3.74 6.64
N PHE A 204 -10.93 -3.99 7.91
CA PHE A 204 -11.84 -5.09 8.28
C PHE A 204 -13.24 -4.92 7.69
N VAL A 205 -13.80 -3.71 7.73
CA VAL A 205 -15.09 -3.42 7.09
C VAL A 205 -15.02 -3.69 5.59
N SER A 206 -13.91 -3.34 4.93
CA SER A 206 -13.72 -3.61 3.50
C SER A 206 -13.73 -5.12 3.19
N MET A 207 -13.30 -5.99 4.10
CA MET A 207 -13.37 -7.44 3.90
C MET A 207 -14.82 -7.92 3.85
N VAL A 208 -15.67 -7.37 4.70
CA VAL A 208 -17.12 -7.66 4.70
C VAL A 208 -17.77 -7.08 3.45
N LEU A 209 -17.42 -5.85 3.08
CA LEU A 209 -17.93 -5.18 1.90
C LEU A 209 -17.50 -5.87 0.59
N ALA A 210 -16.33 -6.52 0.54
CA ALA A 210 -15.88 -7.27 -0.63
C ALA A 210 -16.77 -8.49 -0.95
N ALA A 211 -17.61 -8.93 0.00
CA ALA A 211 -18.63 -9.95 -0.23
C ALA A 211 -20.01 -9.34 -0.59
N ALA A 212 -20.04 -8.10 -1.09
CA ALA A 212 -21.26 -7.35 -1.38
C ALA A 212 -22.27 -8.12 -2.23
N ASP A 213 -21.81 -8.76 -3.30
CA ASP A 213 -22.71 -9.48 -4.22
C ASP A 213 -23.31 -10.74 -3.59
N GLN A 214 -22.63 -11.33 -2.59
CA GLN A 214 -23.11 -12.52 -1.87
C GLN A 214 -24.04 -12.13 -0.71
N ILE A 215 -23.72 -11.05 0.00
CA ILE A 215 -24.48 -10.59 1.17
C ILE A 215 -25.70 -9.78 0.75
N GLY A 216 -25.56 -8.89 -0.24
CA GLY A 216 -26.57 -7.93 -0.67
C GLY A 216 -27.96 -8.53 -0.96
N PRO A 217 -28.07 -9.68 -1.65
CA PRO A 217 -29.35 -10.35 -1.90
C PRO A 217 -30.04 -10.91 -0.64
N THR A 218 -29.27 -11.19 0.42
CA THR A 218 -29.80 -11.73 1.69
C THR A 218 -30.31 -10.64 2.64
N LEU A 219 -30.00 -9.36 2.35
CA LEU A 219 -30.39 -8.24 3.20
C LEU A 219 -31.84 -7.80 2.95
N GLY A 220 -32.52 -7.43 4.02
CA GLY A 220 -33.88 -6.86 3.96
C GLY A 220 -33.94 -5.48 3.29
N PRO A 221 -35.15 -4.90 3.17
CA PRO A 221 -35.41 -3.66 2.41
C PRO A 221 -34.59 -2.45 2.87
N VAL A 222 -34.25 -2.37 4.16
CA VAL A 222 -33.45 -1.28 4.74
C VAL A 222 -31.95 -1.61 4.74
N GLY A 223 -31.59 -2.87 4.97
CA GLY A 223 -30.19 -3.29 5.03
C GLY A 223 -29.47 -3.18 3.69
N ARG A 224 -30.17 -3.53 2.60
CA ARG A 224 -29.61 -3.49 1.24
C ARG A 224 -29.12 -2.10 0.81
N PRO A 225 -29.93 -1.02 0.87
CA PRO A 225 -29.46 0.31 0.47
C PRO A 225 -28.36 0.85 1.39
N VAL A 226 -28.42 0.57 2.70
CA VAL A 226 -27.36 0.98 3.65
C VAL A 226 -26.04 0.30 3.30
N PHE A 227 -26.06 -1.01 3.06
CA PHE A 227 -24.86 -1.78 2.71
C PHE A 227 -24.23 -1.26 1.41
N TRP A 228 -25.04 -1.02 0.38
CA TRP A 228 -24.54 -0.45 -0.88
C TRP A 228 -24.04 0.99 -0.71
N GLY A 229 -24.65 1.79 0.16
CA GLY A 229 -24.15 3.11 0.53
C GLY A 229 -22.76 3.04 1.18
N LEU A 230 -22.55 2.08 2.09
CA LEU A 230 -21.24 1.84 2.69
C LEU A 230 -20.22 1.35 1.66
N TYR A 231 -20.61 0.44 0.75
CA TYR A 231 -19.74 -0.06 -0.33
C TYR A 231 -19.23 1.04 -1.26
N HIS A 232 -20.08 2.02 -1.59
CA HIS A 232 -19.70 3.14 -2.45
C HIS A 232 -18.99 4.26 -1.68
N GLY A 233 -19.28 4.41 -0.38
CA GLY A 233 -18.78 5.50 0.44
C GLY A 233 -17.46 5.21 1.15
N LEU A 234 -17.20 3.96 1.53
CA LEU A 234 -16.01 3.54 2.27
C LEU A 234 -14.90 3.03 1.33
N PRO A 235 -13.63 3.02 1.78
CA PRO A 235 -12.53 2.51 0.96
C PRO A 235 -12.62 0.98 0.82
N ASN A 236 -12.63 0.51 -0.43
CA ASN A 236 -12.68 -0.90 -0.80
C ASN A 236 -11.29 -1.54 -0.80
N PHE A 237 -10.62 -1.50 0.35
CA PHE A 237 -9.24 -1.96 0.50
C PHE A 237 -9.04 -3.42 0.07
N THR A 238 -9.96 -4.31 0.44
CA THR A 238 -9.82 -5.74 0.12
C THR A 238 -9.93 -6.02 -1.37
N GLU A 239 -10.88 -5.41 -2.08
CA GLU A 239 -11.08 -5.61 -3.52
C GLU A 239 -9.92 -5.07 -4.36
N VAL A 240 -9.29 -3.96 -3.94
CA VAL A 240 -8.10 -3.44 -4.64
C VAL A 240 -6.93 -4.42 -4.56
N THR A 241 -6.83 -5.28 -3.54
CA THR A 241 -5.85 -6.39 -3.52
C THR A 241 -6.01 -7.30 -4.74
N GLN A 242 -7.24 -7.56 -5.18
CA GLN A 242 -7.49 -8.41 -6.35
C GLN A 242 -6.91 -7.75 -7.60
N ILE A 243 -7.09 -6.43 -7.76
CA ILE A 243 -6.49 -5.65 -8.85
C ILE A 243 -4.96 -5.72 -8.79
N VAL A 244 -4.37 -5.58 -7.60
CA VAL A 244 -2.92 -5.72 -7.38
C VAL A 244 -2.43 -7.10 -7.83
N SER A 245 -3.14 -8.17 -7.45
CA SER A 245 -2.81 -9.54 -7.85
C SER A 245 -2.94 -9.76 -9.36
N THR A 246 -4.02 -9.28 -9.98
CA THR A 246 -4.26 -9.38 -11.43
C THR A 246 -3.18 -8.64 -12.24
N LEU A 247 -2.77 -7.45 -11.80
CA LEU A 247 -1.68 -6.71 -12.44
C LEU A 247 -0.33 -7.42 -12.30
N ALA A 248 -0.04 -7.99 -11.12
CA ALA A 248 1.15 -8.79 -10.92
C ALA A 248 1.13 -10.08 -11.77
N LYS A 249 -0.06 -10.64 -12.01
CA LYS A 249 -0.29 -11.73 -12.97
C LYS A 249 -0.06 -11.36 -14.43
N GLY A 250 0.10 -10.08 -14.72
CA GLY A 250 0.15 -9.59 -16.08
C GLY A 250 -1.18 -9.74 -16.80
N GLU A 251 -2.29 -9.86 -16.09
CA GLU A 251 -3.63 -9.96 -16.66
C GLU A 251 -4.28 -8.56 -16.79
N SER A 252 -5.33 -8.46 -17.60
CA SER A 252 -6.10 -7.22 -17.73
C SER A 252 -7.06 -7.03 -16.57
N VAL A 253 -7.10 -5.82 -16.00
CA VAL A 253 -8.03 -5.44 -14.93
C VAL A 253 -9.44 -5.29 -15.51
N SER A 254 -10.41 -6.00 -14.93
CA SER A 254 -11.82 -5.96 -15.34
C SER A 254 -12.54 -4.69 -14.89
N SER A 255 -12.25 -4.21 -13.68
CA SER A 255 -12.86 -3.00 -13.13
C SER A 255 -11.88 -2.23 -12.25
N TRP A 256 -11.78 -0.92 -12.51
CA TRP A 256 -11.02 0.03 -11.68
C TRP A 256 -11.89 0.70 -10.60
N TYR A 257 -13.18 0.37 -10.56
CA TYR A 257 -14.15 0.99 -9.68
C TYR A 257 -13.72 0.98 -8.19
N PRO A 258 -13.28 -0.15 -7.60
CA PRO A 258 -12.93 -0.19 -6.17
C PRO A 258 -11.77 0.74 -5.81
N PHE A 259 -10.82 0.92 -6.74
CA PHE A 259 -9.70 1.84 -6.54
C PHE A 259 -10.14 3.30 -6.66
N VAL A 260 -10.94 3.63 -7.67
CA VAL A 260 -11.44 4.99 -7.88
C VAL A 260 -12.38 5.43 -6.74
N SER A 261 -13.29 4.56 -6.28
CA SER A 261 -14.17 4.87 -5.14
C SER A 261 -13.35 5.13 -3.87
N SER A 262 -12.32 4.33 -3.63
CA SER A 262 -11.38 4.50 -2.51
C SER A 262 -10.61 5.83 -2.60
N LEU A 263 -10.15 6.21 -3.80
CA LEU A 263 -9.51 7.50 -4.04
C LEU A 263 -10.45 8.68 -3.77
N LEU A 264 -11.72 8.57 -4.17
CA LEU A 264 -12.73 9.59 -3.88
C LEU A 264 -12.97 9.74 -2.37
N PHE A 265 -13.08 8.62 -1.64
CA PHE A 265 -13.14 8.64 -0.18
C PHE A 265 -11.91 9.34 0.43
N GLY A 266 -10.71 8.96 0.00
CA GLY A 266 -9.46 9.57 0.47
C GLY A 266 -9.41 11.07 0.19
N GLY A 267 -9.77 11.49 -1.02
CA GLY A 267 -9.85 12.90 -1.41
C GLY A 267 -10.84 13.69 -0.57
N ALA A 268 -12.03 13.14 -0.32
CA ALA A 268 -13.01 13.74 0.57
C ALA A 268 -12.50 13.86 2.02
N ALA A 269 -11.89 12.80 2.55
CA ALA A 269 -11.31 12.80 3.90
C ALA A 269 -10.18 13.85 4.05
N TYR A 270 -9.30 13.98 3.05
CA TYR A 270 -8.29 15.04 3.04
C TYR A 270 -8.88 16.44 2.93
N ALA A 271 -9.93 16.63 2.13
CA ALA A 271 -10.60 17.92 2.00
C ALA A 271 -11.24 18.35 3.33
N VAL A 272 -11.93 17.42 4.02
CA VAL A 272 -12.50 17.67 5.35
C VAL A 272 -11.41 17.96 6.37
N THR A 273 -10.32 17.19 6.35
CA THR A 273 -9.15 17.42 7.21
C THR A 273 -8.56 18.81 6.99
N GLY A 274 -8.37 19.22 5.74
CA GLY A 274 -7.85 20.55 5.39
C GLY A 274 -8.77 21.68 5.83
N TYR A 275 -10.08 21.51 5.65
CA TYR A 275 -11.08 22.47 6.09
C TYR A 275 -11.07 22.67 7.61
N TRP A 276 -11.02 21.58 8.40
CA TRP A 276 -10.93 21.67 9.86
C TRP A 276 -9.58 22.22 10.33
N PHE A 277 -8.47 21.80 9.71
CA PHE A 277 -7.13 22.27 10.06
C PHE A 277 -6.96 23.78 9.85
N VAL A 278 -7.55 24.35 8.79
CA VAL A 278 -7.48 25.81 8.54
C VAL A 278 -8.24 26.59 9.61
N ARG A 279 -9.36 26.08 10.11
CA ARG A 279 -10.25 26.76 11.06
C ARG A 279 -9.90 26.52 12.53
N ARG A 280 -9.04 25.54 12.82
CA ARG A 280 -8.65 25.22 14.19
C ARG A 280 -7.79 26.34 14.78
N ASP A 281 -8.10 26.76 15.99
CA ASP A 281 -7.22 27.63 16.76
C ASP A 281 -6.17 26.75 17.45
N PHE A 282 -4.90 27.10 17.24
CA PHE A 282 -3.73 26.48 17.84
C PHE A 282 -3.09 27.50 18.78
#